data_AF-A0AA36NBQ1-F1
#
_entry.id   AF-A0AA36NBQ1-F1
#
_cell.length_a   1.000
_cell.length_b   1.000
_cell.length_c   1.000
_cell.angle_alpha   90.00
_cell.angle_beta   90.00
_cell.angle_gamma   90.00
#
_symmetry.space_group_name_H-M   'P 1'
#
loop_
_entity.id
_entity.type
_entity.pdbx_description
1 polymer ?
#
loop_
_entity_poly.entity_id
_entity_poly.type
_entity_poly.pdbx_seq_one_letter_code
_entity_poly.pdbx_strand_id
1 'polypeptide(L)'
;MADANTIDLDSLSLQELHEANRCRPCLFFTRKEDGCWKGDACDHCHICTSQQAKVRRNRITWQGRKLRRQKECVAKAEKLKEEEEEGQEEEDDDEEEAEAHAELGGHRGEDCQVRVYTFWL
;
A
#
# COMPACT_ATOMS: atom_id res chain seq x y z
N MET A 1 11.30 -18.27 -22.72
CA MET A 1 10.25 -19.06 -23.39
C MET A 1 8.98 -18.23 -23.28
N ALA A 2 8.46 -17.69 -24.38
CA ALA A 2 7.27 -16.85 -24.35
C ALA A 2 6.04 -17.75 -24.18
N ASP A 3 5.27 -17.54 -23.12
CA ASP A 3 4.10 -18.35 -22.81
C ASP A 3 3.03 -18.19 -23.91
N ALA A 4 2.83 -19.28 -24.66
CA ALA A 4 1.97 -19.38 -25.84
C ALA A 4 0.47 -19.43 -25.50
N ASN A 5 -0.02 -18.56 -24.61
CA ASN A 5 -1.45 -18.48 -24.30
C ASN A 5 -1.89 -17.11 -23.76
N THR A 6 -1.32 -16.03 -24.29
CA THR A 6 -1.87 -14.69 -24.11
C THR A 6 -2.96 -14.48 -25.16
N ILE A 7 -4.18 -14.89 -24.84
CA ILE A 7 -5.36 -14.39 -25.56
C ILE A 7 -5.38 -12.88 -25.27
N ASP A 8 -5.12 -12.09 -26.30
CA ASP A 8 -5.14 -10.63 -26.21
C ASP A 8 -6.58 -10.19 -25.97
N LEU A 9 -6.91 -9.91 -24.71
CA LEU A 9 -8.27 -9.59 -24.29
C LEU A 9 -8.78 -8.26 -24.87
N ASP A 10 -7.89 -7.43 -25.44
CA ASP A 10 -8.21 -6.15 -26.05
C ASP A 10 -8.61 -6.29 -27.53
N SER A 11 -8.40 -7.46 -28.16
CA SER A 11 -8.92 -7.73 -29.51
C SER A 11 -10.35 -8.28 -29.51
N LEU A 12 -10.94 -8.53 -28.35
CA LEU A 12 -12.31 -9.04 -28.23
C LEU A 12 -13.33 -7.91 -28.40
N SER A 13 -14.37 -8.18 -29.17
CA SER A 13 -15.49 -7.28 -29.35
C SER A 13 -16.25 -7.05 -28.04
N LEU A 14 -17.00 -5.93 -27.98
CA LEU A 14 -17.86 -5.60 -26.85
C LEU A 14 -18.90 -6.68 -26.54
N GLN A 15 -19.35 -7.40 -27.56
CA GLN A 15 -20.29 -8.52 -27.44
C GLN A 15 -19.64 -9.73 -26.78
N GLU A 16 -18.44 -10.13 -27.19
CA GLU A 16 -17.70 -11.23 -26.57
C GLU A 16 -17.37 -10.93 -25.10
N LEU A 17 -16.99 -9.69 -24.80
CA LEU A 17 -16.80 -9.24 -23.42
C LEU A 17 -18.11 -9.31 -22.60
N HIS A 18 -19.25 -9.06 -23.24
CA HIS A 18 -20.56 -9.17 -22.59
C HIS A 18 -20.90 -10.62 -22.25
N GLU A 19 -20.71 -11.52 -23.21
CA GLU A 19 -20.93 -12.97 -23.05
C GLU A 19 -19.99 -13.54 -21.98
N ALA A 20 -18.73 -13.09 -21.97
CA ALA A 20 -17.75 -13.43 -20.94
C ALA A 20 -18.02 -12.79 -19.56
N ASN A 21 -19.09 -11.99 -19.39
CA ASN A 21 -19.39 -11.24 -18.17
C ASN A 21 -18.26 -10.29 -17.71
N ARG A 22 -17.38 -9.87 -18.63
CA ARG A 22 -16.27 -8.93 -18.38
C ARG A 22 -16.54 -7.52 -18.91
N CYS A 23 -17.67 -7.29 -19.57
CA CYS A 23 -18.00 -5.98 -20.12
C CYS A 23 -18.25 -4.90 -19.04
N ARG A 24 -18.03 -3.65 -19.42
CA ARG A 24 -18.41 -2.47 -18.62
C ARG A 24 -19.73 -1.88 -19.13
N PRO A 25 -20.83 -1.95 -18.37
CA PRO A 25 -22.12 -1.45 -18.84
C PRO A 25 -22.14 0.08 -18.94
N CYS A 26 -22.79 0.61 -19.98
CA CYS A 26 -22.94 2.04 -20.18
C CYS A 26 -23.86 2.66 -19.13
N LEU A 27 -23.38 3.70 -18.44
CA LEU A 27 -24.18 4.41 -17.43
C LEU A 27 -25.37 5.14 -18.06
N PHE A 28 -25.17 5.80 -19.19
CA PHE A 28 -26.21 6.60 -19.84
C PHE A 28 -27.33 5.71 -20.39
N PHE A 29 -26.96 4.67 -21.14
CA PHE A 29 -27.93 3.71 -21.71
C PHE A 29 -28.80 3.02 -20.64
N THR A 30 -28.22 2.70 -19.47
CA THR A 30 -28.91 1.91 -18.43
C THR A 30 -29.64 2.76 -17.39
N ARG A 31 -29.36 4.06 -17.31
CA ARG A 31 -29.92 4.96 -16.28
C ARG A 31 -30.87 6.00 -16.87
N LYS A 32 -30.63 6.45 -18.10
CA LYS A 32 -31.47 7.43 -18.77
C LYS A 32 -32.41 6.73 -19.74
N GLU A 33 -33.65 7.22 -19.80
CA GLU A 33 -34.63 6.80 -20.81
C GLU A 33 -34.24 7.32 -22.20
N ASP A 34 -33.56 8.47 -22.26
CA ASP A 34 -33.03 9.08 -23.50
C ASP A 34 -31.87 8.29 -24.13
N GLY A 35 -31.35 7.25 -23.47
CA GLY A 35 -30.27 6.41 -23.97
C GLY A 35 -28.87 7.05 -23.93
N CYS A 36 -27.94 6.49 -24.70
CA CYS A 36 -26.56 6.94 -24.77
C CYS A 36 -26.34 7.90 -25.95
N TRP A 37 -25.94 9.13 -25.64
CA TRP A 37 -25.59 10.19 -26.58
C TRP A 37 -24.43 9.87 -27.54
N LYS A 38 -23.56 8.91 -27.21
CA LYS A 38 -22.44 8.48 -28.07
C LYS A 38 -22.84 7.50 -29.18
N GLY A 39 -24.06 6.94 -29.12
CA GLY A 39 -24.52 5.95 -30.10
C GLY A 39 -23.55 4.77 -30.25
N ASP A 40 -23.15 4.48 -31.48
CA ASP A 40 -22.27 3.35 -31.84
C ASP A 40 -20.79 3.61 -31.52
N ALA A 41 -20.39 4.86 -31.28
CA ALA A 41 -19.03 5.21 -30.86
C ALA A 41 -18.84 5.11 -29.33
N CYS A 42 -19.70 4.35 -28.64
CA CYS A 42 -19.63 4.17 -27.20
C CYS A 42 -18.79 2.95 -26.83
N ASP A 43 -17.70 3.16 -26.09
CA ASP A 43 -16.83 2.07 -25.61
C ASP A 43 -17.45 1.20 -24.49
N HIS A 44 -18.71 1.46 -24.14
CA HIS A 44 -19.40 0.79 -23.05
C HIS A 44 -20.53 -0.09 -23.56
N CYS A 45 -20.80 -1.16 -22.84
CA CYS A 45 -21.79 -2.15 -23.22
C CYS A 45 -23.22 -1.59 -23.15
N HIS A 46 -23.89 -1.58 -24.31
CA HIS A 46 -25.32 -1.31 -24.46
C HIS A 46 -26.18 -2.58 -24.42
N ILE A 47 -25.57 -3.78 -24.40
CA ILE A 47 -26.31 -5.05 -24.40
C ILE A 47 -26.87 -5.39 -23.01
N CYS A 48 -26.26 -4.87 -21.94
CA CYS A 48 -26.72 -5.13 -20.58
C CYS A 48 -28.09 -4.53 -20.30
N THR A 49 -28.98 -5.33 -19.71
CA THR A 49 -30.22 -4.81 -19.14
C THR A 49 -29.95 -3.94 -17.91
N SER A 50 -30.90 -3.09 -17.52
CA SER A 50 -30.77 -2.20 -16.35
C SER A 50 -30.42 -2.95 -15.06
N GLN A 51 -31.02 -4.13 -14.85
CA GLN A 51 -30.74 -5.00 -13.71
C GLN A 51 -29.31 -5.57 -13.75
N GLN A 52 -28.91 -6.15 -14.89
CA GLN A 52 -27.55 -6.70 -15.07
C GLN A 52 -26.48 -5.62 -14.93
N ALA A 53 -26.73 -4.44 -15.49
CA ALA A 53 -25.84 -3.29 -15.40
C ALA A 53 -25.64 -2.83 -13.95
N LYS A 54 -26.70 -2.80 -13.14
CA LYS A 54 -26.61 -2.47 -11.71
C LYS A 54 -25.72 -3.45 -10.96
N VAL A 55 -25.94 -4.76 -11.13
CA VAL A 55 -25.14 -5.80 -10.47
C VAL A 55 -23.68 -5.73 -10.91
N ARG A 56 -23.41 -5.64 -12.22
CA ARG A 56 -22.05 -5.57 -12.77
C ARG A 56 -21.30 -4.33 -12.29
N ARG A 57 -21.93 -3.15 -12.26
CA ARG A 57 -21.31 -1.92 -11.73
C ARG A 57 -20.97 -2.01 -10.26
N ASN A 58 -21.86 -2.58 -9.44
CA ASN A 58 -21.61 -2.77 -8.03
C ASN A 58 -20.40 -3.69 -7.81
N ARG A 59 -20.31 -4.79 -8.57
CA ARG A 59 -19.16 -5.70 -8.55
C ARG A 59 -17.86 -4.97 -8.91
N ILE A 60 -17.83 -4.26 -10.03
CA ILE A 60 -16.63 -3.51 -10.48
C ILE A 60 -16.22 -2.47 -9.44
N THR A 61 -17.19 -1.73 -8.90
CA THR A 61 -16.94 -0.71 -7.87
C THR A 61 -16.37 -1.32 -6.59
N TRP A 62 -16.93 -2.45 -6.13
CA TRP A 62 -16.44 -3.17 -4.96
C TRP A 62 -15.02 -3.70 -5.19
N GLN A 63 -14.76 -4.32 -6.34
CA GLN A 63 -13.43 -4.80 -6.71
C GLN A 63 -12.40 -3.66 -6.75
N GLY A 64 -12.75 -2.52 -7.35
CA GLY A 64 -11.89 -1.33 -7.37
C GLY A 64 -11.59 -0.78 -5.98
N ARG A 65 -12.58 -0.74 -5.09
CA ARG A 65 -12.38 -0.33 -3.68
C ARG A 65 -11.45 -1.30 -2.93
N LYS A 66 -11.65 -2.61 -3.11
CA LYS A 66 -10.80 -3.64 -2.51
C LYS A 66 -9.35 -3.54 -2.99
N LEU A 67 -9.15 -3.40 -4.30
CA LEU A 67 -7.81 -3.26 -4.88
C LEU A 67 -7.12 -1.98 -4.41
N ARG A 68 -7.83 -0.85 -4.33
CA ARG A 68 -7.27 0.41 -3.82
C ARG A 68 -6.82 0.27 -2.37
N ARG A 69 -7.66 -0.30 -1.50
CA ARG A 69 -7.29 -0.57 -0.09
C ARG A 69 -6.07 -1.47 0.01
N GLN A 70 -5.98 -2.51 -0.83
CA GLN A 70 -4.81 -3.38 -0.85
C GLN A 70 -3.54 -2.62 -1.26
N LYS A 71 -3.60 -1.81 -2.32
CA LYS A 71 -2.48 -0.98 -2.77
C LYS A 71 -2.06 0.05 -1.72
N GLU A 72 -3.02 0.66 -1.03
CA GLU A 72 -2.75 1.60 0.09
C GLU A 72 -2.02 0.90 1.25
N CYS A 73 -2.43 -0.32 1.63
CA CYS A 73 -1.73 -1.10 2.65
C CYS A 73 -0.29 -1.46 2.25
N VAL A 74 -0.08 -1.86 0.98
CA VAL A 74 1.25 -2.18 0.45
C VAL A 74 2.13 -0.93 0.44
N ALA A 75 1.65 0.18 -0.13
CA ALA A 75 2.41 1.43 -0.18
C ALA A 75 2.77 1.97 1.21
N LYS A 76 1.88 1.80 2.21
CA LYS A 76 2.20 2.17 3.60
C LYS A 76 3.28 1.27 4.20
N ALA A 77 3.23 -0.03 3.93
CA ALA A 77 4.23 -0.98 4.43
C ALA A 77 5.60 -0.77 3.76
N GLU A 78 5.63 -0.37 2.49
CA GLU A 78 6.87 0.00 1.78
C GLU A 78 7.49 1.25 2.42
N LYS A 79 6.70 2.32 2.64
CA LYS A 79 7.20 3.53 3.31
C LYS A 79 7.75 3.29 4.71
N LEU A 80 7.10 2.44 5.51
CA LEU A 80 7.59 2.12 6.85
C LEU A 80 8.95 1.40 6.82
N LYS A 81 9.21 0.60 5.78
CA LYS A 81 10.53 -0.04 5.62
C LYS A 81 11.58 0.96 5.19
N GLU A 82 11.24 1.89 4.30
CA GLU A 82 12.13 2.99 3.90
C GLU A 82 12.51 3.86 5.13
N GLU A 83 11.52 4.22 5.96
CA GLU A 83 11.74 4.99 7.19
C GLU A 83 12.55 4.22 8.25
N GLU A 84 12.44 2.88 8.32
CA GLU A 84 13.20 2.03 9.25
C GLU A 84 14.66 1.83 8.79
N GLU A 85 14.91 1.72 7.48
CA GLU A 85 16.26 1.65 6.92
C GLU A 85 17.00 2.99 7.05
N GLU A 86 16.32 4.13 6.83
CA GLU A 86 16.92 5.47 6.97
C GLU A 86 17.24 5.83 8.43
N GLY A 87 16.51 5.26 9.40
CA GLY A 87 16.76 5.44 10.83
C GLY A 87 17.90 4.62 11.43
N GLN A 88 18.41 3.60 10.71
CA GLN A 88 19.51 2.75 11.19
C GLN A 88 20.90 3.26 10.80
N GLU A 89 21.02 4.21 9.88
CA GLU A 89 22.31 4.78 9.48
C GLU A 89 22.80 5.92 10.42
N GLU A 90 21.94 6.44 11.31
CA GLU A 90 22.30 7.53 12.24
C GLU A 90 22.71 7.05 13.66
N GLU A 91 22.57 5.75 14.00
CA GLU A 91 22.93 5.21 15.33
C GLU A 91 24.36 4.63 15.42
N ASP A 92 25.10 4.55 14.31
CA ASP A 92 26.44 3.92 14.27
C ASP A 92 27.63 4.89 14.49
N ASP A 93 27.39 6.20 14.70
CA ASP A 93 28.46 7.21 14.84
C ASP A 93 28.87 7.53 16.30
N ASP A 94 28.21 6.97 17.33
CA ASP A 94 28.49 7.29 18.75
C ASP A 94 29.31 6.22 19.53
N GLU A 95 29.75 5.12 18.90
CA GLU A 95 30.59 4.09 19.57
C GLU A 95 32.11 4.24 19.38
N GLU A 96 32.61 5.17 18.55
CA GLU A 96 34.06 5.33 18.32
C GLU A 96 34.78 6.31 19.30
N GLU A 97 34.05 7.10 20.12
CA GLU A 97 34.67 8.03 21.10
C GLU A 97 34.83 7.49 22.54
N ALA A 98 34.35 6.27 22.85
CA ALA A 98 34.41 5.73 24.22
C ALA A 98 35.74 5.04 24.60
N GLU A 99 36.63 4.73 23.66
CA GLU A 99 37.88 3.99 23.93
C GLU A 99 39.09 4.87 24.31
N ALA A 100 38.99 6.20 24.24
CA ALA A 100 40.14 7.11 24.44
C ALA A 100 40.43 7.54 25.91
N HIS A 101 39.61 7.16 26.90
CA HIS A 101 39.73 7.65 28.29
C HIS A 101 40.42 6.69 29.29
N ALA A 102 40.93 5.53 28.85
CA ALA A 102 41.45 4.49 29.76
C ALA A 102 42.97 4.55 30.07
N GLU A 103 43.69 5.60 29.66
CA GLU A 103 45.18 5.62 29.67
C GLU A 103 45.82 6.71 30.55
N LEU A 104 45.17 7.21 31.61
CA LEU A 104 45.86 8.08 32.59
C LEU A 104 45.62 7.66 34.05
N GLY A 105 46.52 6.78 34.51
CA GLY A 105 47.27 7.00 35.74
C GLY A 105 46.55 6.76 37.08
N GLY A 106 46.89 5.65 37.74
CA GLY A 106 46.67 5.48 39.16
C GLY A 106 47.56 6.39 40.02
N HIS A 107 47.05 6.80 41.19
CA HIS A 107 47.89 7.12 42.35
C HIS A 107 47.20 6.78 43.67
N ARG A 108 47.99 6.21 44.58
CA ARG A 108 47.70 5.73 45.94
C ARG A 108 47.46 6.86 46.96
N GLY A 109 46.69 6.55 48.00
CA GLY A 109 46.66 7.21 49.33
C GLY A 109 45.27 7.06 49.98
N GLU A 110 45.04 6.09 50.87
CA GLU A 110 45.26 6.13 52.32
C GLU A 110 44.36 7.15 53.07
N ASP A 111 43.37 6.57 53.77
CA ASP A 111 42.66 7.04 54.97
C ASP A 111 41.92 8.39 54.98
N CYS A 112 40.58 8.33 55.07
CA CYS A 112 39.86 9.16 56.03
C CYS A 112 38.54 8.50 56.45
N GLN A 113 38.58 7.82 57.59
CA GLN A 113 37.42 7.38 58.35
C GLN A 113 36.48 8.54 58.67
N VAL A 114 35.19 8.43 58.32
CA VAL A 114 34.07 8.76 59.22
C VAL A 114 32.77 8.24 58.59
N ARG A 115 32.25 7.09 59.04
CA ARG A 115 31.36 6.88 60.20
C ARG A 115 29.91 7.30 59.94
N VAL A 116 29.13 6.25 59.71
CA VAL A 116 27.68 6.03 59.94
C VAL A 116 26.93 6.98 60.89
N TYR A 117 25.61 7.00 60.64
CA TYR A 117 24.45 7.56 61.40
C TYR A 117 24.01 8.96 60.93
N THR A 118 22.75 9.22 60.59
CA THR A 118 21.45 8.88 61.22
C THR A 118 20.34 8.89 60.15
N PHE A 119 19.37 7.97 60.08
CA PHE A 119 18.08 7.95 60.81
C PHE A 119 17.36 9.31 60.87
N TRP A 120 16.02 9.27 60.79
CA TRP A 120 14.99 10.35 60.76
C TRP A 120 14.29 10.37 59.39
N LEU A 121 12.96 10.25 59.26
CA LEU A 121 11.86 9.91 60.15
C LEU A 121 10.63 9.69 59.25
#